data_AF-A0A8B6H135-F1
#
_entry.id   AF-A0A8B6H135-F1
#
_cell.length_a   1.000
_cell.length_b   1.000
_cell.length_c   1.000
_cell.angle_alpha   90.00
_cell.angle_beta   90.00
_cell.angle_gamma   90.00
#
_symmetry.space_group_name_H-M   'P 1'
#
loop_
_entity.id
_entity.type
_entity.pdbx_description
1 polymer ?
#
loop_
_entity_poly.entity_id
_entity_poly.type
_entity_poly.pdbx_seq_one_letter_code
_entity_poly.pdbx_strand_id
1 'polypeptide(L)'
;MYRKLNFILASLMVIGTVRGEESTGCSGEACSTDPSVDILGDSNATLISNFNISQLNEQYSSDIEEEIKQELEKERREIGRAADKLGLFKESGLNVEPGDESMQECKYNAILQNIVDLQKLYISMYEKVSSALQRISNIEQKVSKTRKICQSGHFGQQLHIPGNSFPTSAYIRFYPAFEHTPAIVYGLYLYDTSRLANSRFNTIVRNLSRYGFNITITSWADTKMFGARISWMACLKNV
;
A
#
# COMPACT_ATOMS: atom_id res chain seq x y z
N MET A 1 -33.77 -5.16 30.28
CA MET A 1 -33.19 -4.15 29.36
C MET A 1 -33.14 -4.76 27.96
N TYR A 2 -34.01 -4.35 27.04
CA TYR A 2 -34.14 -4.97 25.72
C TYR A 2 -33.28 -4.23 24.68
N ARG A 3 -32.17 -4.84 24.21
CA ARG A 3 -31.22 -4.25 23.23
C ARG A 3 -31.29 -4.94 21.88
N LYS A 4 -31.17 -4.19 20.78
CA LYS A 4 -30.99 -4.76 19.44
C LYS A 4 -29.52 -4.69 19.08
N LEU A 5 -28.79 -5.78 19.35
CA LEU A 5 -27.42 -5.91 18.87
C LEU A 5 -27.48 -6.41 17.43
N ASN A 6 -27.35 -5.49 16.48
CA ASN A 6 -27.19 -5.86 15.07
C ASN A 6 -25.69 -5.91 14.80
N PHE A 7 -25.10 -7.10 14.94
CA PHE A 7 -23.84 -7.36 14.24
C PHE A 7 -24.17 -7.37 12.75
N ILE A 8 -23.77 -6.33 12.03
CA ILE A 8 -23.86 -6.30 10.58
C ILE A 8 -22.78 -7.24 10.05
N LEU A 9 -23.06 -8.54 10.10
CA LEU A 9 -22.34 -9.53 9.31
C LEU A 9 -22.80 -9.33 7.85
N ALA A 10 -21.97 -8.57 7.14
CA ALA A 10 -21.79 -8.54 5.68
C ALA A 10 -22.88 -7.97 4.74
N SER A 11 -24.08 -7.52 5.14
CA SER A 11 -25.13 -7.28 4.11
C SER A 11 -25.73 -5.87 3.93
N LEU A 12 -25.41 -4.86 4.75
CA LEU A 12 -25.77 -3.47 4.45
C LEU A 12 -24.73 -2.51 5.03
N MET A 13 -23.61 -2.36 4.33
CA MET A 13 -22.66 -1.28 4.59
C MET A 13 -23.26 0.01 4.03
N VAL A 14 -23.69 0.93 4.90
CA VAL A 14 -24.00 2.29 4.47
C VAL A 14 -22.66 2.97 4.16
N ILE A 15 -22.34 3.10 2.88
CA ILE A 15 -21.11 3.74 2.40
C ILE A 15 -21.41 5.20 2.13
N GLY A 16 -20.74 6.10 2.86
CA GLY A 16 -20.71 7.52 2.55
C GLY A 16 -19.43 7.87 1.81
N THR A 17 -19.53 8.77 0.83
CA THR A 17 -18.36 9.34 0.14
C THR A 17 -18.40 10.85 0.21
N VAL A 18 -17.31 11.48 0.65
CA VAL A 18 -17.18 12.93 0.63
C VAL A 18 -15.97 13.31 -0.22
N ARG A 19 -16.15 14.32 -1.06
CA ARG A 19 -15.10 14.92 -1.87
C ARG A 19 -14.80 16.31 -1.30
N GLY A 20 -13.53 16.60 -1.08
CA GLY A 20 -13.11 17.96 -0.79
C GLY A 20 -13.18 18.78 -2.06
N GLU A 21 -13.98 19.83 -2.05
CA GLU A 21 -13.83 20.92 -3.02
C GLU A 21 -12.72 21.83 -2.50
N GLU A 22 -11.69 22.06 -3.32
CA GLU A 22 -10.72 23.11 -3.03
C GLU A 22 -11.45 24.45 -3.11
N SER A 23 -11.71 25.04 -1.94
CA SER A 23 -12.25 26.39 -1.86
C SER A 23 -11.21 27.35 -2.43
N THR A 24 -11.37 27.72 -3.69
CA THR A 24 -10.60 28.79 -4.31
C THR A 24 -11.17 30.13 -3.82
N GLY A 25 -10.40 30.80 -2.95
CA GLY A 25 -10.35 32.25 -2.76
C GLY A 25 -11.65 33.00 -2.45
N CYS A 26 -11.83 33.36 -1.17
CA CYS A 26 -12.38 34.67 -0.83
C CYS A 26 -11.25 35.52 -0.25
N SER A 27 -10.78 36.49 -1.04
CA SER A 27 -9.95 37.61 -0.61
C SER A 27 -10.83 38.68 0.03
N GLY A 28 -10.56 39.04 1.29
CA GLY A 28 -11.14 40.24 1.91
C GLY A 28 -11.36 40.13 3.41
N GLU A 29 -10.38 40.63 4.17
CA GLU A 29 -10.47 41.31 5.48
C GLU A 29 -11.32 40.68 6.62
N ALA A 30 -10.61 40.13 7.61
CA ALA A 30 -10.47 40.69 8.97
C ALA A 30 -10.12 39.59 9.99
N CYS A 31 -8.91 39.68 10.56
CA CYS A 31 -8.47 38.93 11.73
C CYS A 31 -9.10 39.51 13.01
N SER A 32 -9.49 38.63 13.95
CA SER A 32 -9.75 38.85 15.40
C SER A 32 -11.00 38.03 15.78
N THR A 33 -11.05 37.13 16.77
CA THR A 33 -10.25 36.88 17.98
C THR A 33 -10.48 35.43 18.40
N ASP A 34 -9.50 34.90 19.13
CA ASP A 34 -9.52 33.69 19.96
C ASP A 34 -10.85 33.49 20.74
N PRO A 35 -11.20 32.24 21.05
CA PRO A 35 -10.97 31.84 22.44
C PRO A 35 -10.33 30.46 22.58
N SER A 36 -9.22 30.47 23.29
CA SER A 36 -8.75 29.45 24.21
C SER A 36 -9.89 28.67 24.88
N VAL A 37 -9.93 27.36 24.63
CA VAL A 37 -10.57 26.39 25.52
C VAL A 37 -9.55 25.27 25.75
N ASP A 38 -8.87 25.36 26.88
CA ASP A 38 -8.16 24.25 27.50
C ASP A 38 -9.18 23.19 27.91
N ILE A 39 -9.04 21.98 27.37
CA ILE A 39 -9.48 20.75 28.04
C ILE A 39 -8.29 19.80 28.06
N LEU A 40 -7.55 19.85 29.17
CA LEU A 40 -6.79 18.72 29.68
C LEU A 40 -7.80 17.66 30.14
N GLY A 41 -7.61 16.42 29.68
CA GLY A 41 -8.50 15.30 30.00
C GLY A 41 -7.99 13.98 29.42
N ASP A 42 -6.81 13.59 29.90
CA ASP A 42 -6.25 12.25 30.02
C ASP A 42 -6.74 11.08 29.13
N SER A 43 -5.75 10.52 28.41
CA SER A 43 -5.33 9.12 28.52
C SER A 43 -6.35 8.02 28.22
N ASN A 44 -6.43 7.61 26.95
CA ASN A 44 -6.15 6.23 26.55
C ASN A 44 -6.09 6.12 25.03
N ALA A 45 -4.88 6.37 24.52
CA ALA A 45 -4.45 5.84 23.24
C ALA A 45 -4.48 4.30 23.27
N THR A 46 -4.54 3.71 22.09
CA THR A 46 -4.35 2.28 21.77
C THR A 46 -5.59 1.40 21.80
N LEU A 47 -6.18 1.20 20.62
CA LEU A 47 -6.29 -0.12 19.98
C LEU A 47 -6.67 0.13 18.51
N ILE A 48 -5.64 0.47 17.73
CA ILE A 48 -5.72 0.43 16.27
C ILE A 48 -5.75 -1.06 15.93
N SER A 49 -6.92 -1.59 15.60
CA SER A 49 -6.99 -2.88 14.92
C SER A 49 -6.44 -2.67 13.51
N ASN A 50 -5.17 -2.98 13.35
CA ASN A 50 -4.42 -2.97 12.11
C ASN A 50 -5.13 -3.85 11.08
N PHE A 51 -5.92 -3.26 10.18
CA PHE A 51 -6.08 -3.85 8.86
C PHE A 51 -4.80 -3.52 8.10
N ASN A 52 -3.85 -4.44 8.16
CA ASN A 52 -2.47 -4.25 7.73
C ASN A 52 -2.40 -4.07 6.21
N ILE A 53 -2.46 -2.82 5.75
CA ILE A 53 -2.03 -2.47 4.40
C ILE A 53 -0.59 -2.93 4.17
N SER A 54 0.23 -3.02 5.22
CA SER A 54 1.54 -3.67 5.20
C SER A 54 1.51 -5.15 4.81
N GLN A 55 0.49 -5.93 5.21
CA GLN A 55 0.39 -7.35 4.81
C GLN A 55 0.04 -7.51 3.33
N LEU A 56 -0.81 -6.65 2.79
CA LEU A 56 -1.09 -6.63 1.34
C LEU A 56 0.12 -6.14 0.53
N ASN A 57 0.89 -5.20 1.08
CA ASN A 57 2.11 -4.68 0.44
C ASN A 57 3.28 -5.67 0.53
N GLU A 58 3.39 -6.43 1.62
CA GLU A 58 4.35 -7.52 1.79
C GLU A 58 4.02 -8.70 0.87
N GLN A 59 2.74 -9.09 0.77
CA GLN A 59 2.30 -10.17 -0.13
C GLN A 59 2.58 -9.82 -1.60
N TYR A 60 2.33 -8.59 -2.01
CA TYR A 60 2.58 -8.16 -3.39
C TYR A 60 4.08 -8.02 -3.70
N SER A 61 4.90 -7.68 -2.70
CA SER A 61 6.36 -7.62 -2.82
C SER A 61 6.97 -9.02 -2.90
N SER A 62 6.46 -10.00 -2.14
CA SER A 62 6.98 -11.38 -2.18
C SER A 62 6.71 -12.06 -3.51
N ASP A 63 5.54 -11.83 -4.11
CA ASP A 63 5.16 -12.46 -5.38
C ASP A 63 6.06 -11.98 -6.53
N ILE A 64 6.43 -10.68 -6.53
CA ILE A 64 7.35 -10.10 -7.52
C ILE A 64 8.79 -10.60 -7.29
N GLU A 65 9.24 -10.70 -6.03
CA GLU A 65 10.58 -11.21 -5.72
C GLU A 65 10.77 -12.68 -6.14
N GLU A 66 9.75 -13.52 -5.95
CA GLU A 66 9.79 -14.92 -6.39
C GLU A 66 9.78 -15.05 -7.91
N GLU A 67 9.00 -14.23 -8.63
CA GLU A 67 9.00 -14.23 -10.10
C GLU A 67 10.39 -13.84 -10.66
N ILE A 68 11.06 -12.85 -10.05
CA ILE A 68 12.42 -12.45 -10.42
C ILE A 68 13.44 -13.57 -10.14
N LYS A 69 13.36 -14.22 -8.97
CA LYS A 69 14.26 -15.34 -8.62
C LYS A 69 14.11 -16.51 -9.59
N GLN A 70 12.88 -16.87 -9.95
CA GLN A 70 12.62 -17.97 -10.88
C GLN A 70 13.21 -17.69 -12.27
N GLU A 71 13.08 -16.46 -12.76
CA GLU A 71 13.60 -16.11 -14.08
C GLU A 71 15.15 -16.04 -14.08
N LEU A 72 15.76 -15.55 -12.98
CA LEU A 72 17.21 -15.59 -12.80
C LEU A 72 17.77 -17.03 -12.74
N GLU A 73 17.10 -17.94 -12.04
CA GLU A 73 17.51 -19.34 -12.00
C GLU A 73 17.42 -20.01 -13.37
N LYS A 74 16.36 -19.70 -14.12
CA LYS A 74 16.15 -20.23 -15.46
C LYS A 74 17.27 -19.77 -16.40
N GLU A 75 17.66 -18.49 -16.36
CA GLU A 75 18.80 -18.01 -17.15
C GLU A 75 20.12 -18.63 -16.71
N ARG A 76 20.36 -18.79 -15.40
CA ARG A 76 21.59 -19.45 -14.90
C ARG A 76 21.71 -20.88 -15.42
N ARG A 77 20.59 -21.62 -15.51
CA ARG A 77 20.56 -22.97 -16.08
C ARG A 77 20.85 -22.96 -17.58
N GLU A 78 20.35 -21.99 -18.33
CA GLU A 78 20.64 -21.87 -19.76
C GLU A 78 22.11 -21.56 -20.03
N ILE A 79 22.72 -20.68 -19.23
CA ILE A 79 24.15 -20.37 -19.31
C ILE A 79 25.00 -21.61 -18.99
N GLY A 80 24.65 -22.36 -17.94
CA GLY A 80 25.35 -23.60 -17.60
C GLY A 80 25.32 -24.63 -18.75
N ARG A 81 24.15 -24.84 -19.36
CA ARG A 81 24.02 -25.72 -20.53
C ARG A 81 24.81 -25.22 -21.75
N ALA A 82 24.89 -23.91 -21.96
CA ALA A 82 25.67 -23.32 -23.03
C ALA A 82 27.18 -23.52 -22.79
N ALA A 83 27.65 -23.31 -21.56
CA ALA A 83 29.05 -23.50 -21.19
C ALA A 83 29.50 -24.96 -21.30
N ASP A 84 28.65 -25.92 -20.93
CA ASP A 84 28.92 -27.36 -21.09
C ASP A 84 29.01 -27.77 -22.57
N LYS A 85 28.13 -27.23 -23.43
CA LYS A 85 28.20 -27.46 -24.88
C LYS A 85 29.50 -26.94 -25.49
N LEU A 86 30.08 -25.88 -24.93
CA LEU A 86 31.35 -25.29 -25.36
C LEU A 86 32.57 -26.02 -24.78
N GLY A 87 32.40 -27.02 -23.90
CA GLY A 87 33.50 -27.80 -23.34
C GLY A 87 34.43 -27.02 -22.41
N LEU A 88 33.98 -25.87 -21.89
CA LEU A 88 34.79 -24.94 -21.09
C LEU A 88 35.29 -25.50 -19.74
N PHE A 89 34.75 -26.64 -19.28
CA PHE A 89 35.08 -27.27 -18.01
C PHE A 89 35.88 -28.59 -18.12
N LYS A 90 36.30 -29.02 -19.31
CA LYS A 90 37.24 -30.16 -19.41
C LYS A 90 38.65 -29.67 -19.08
N GLU A 91 39.15 -30.10 -17.92
CA GLU A 91 40.52 -29.88 -17.45
C GLU A 91 41.53 -30.09 -18.58
N SER A 92 42.13 -28.99 -19.03
CA SER A 92 43.26 -29.03 -19.94
C SER A 92 44.49 -29.49 -19.16
N GLY A 93 44.68 -30.81 -19.07
CA GLY A 93 45.95 -31.42 -18.68
C GLY A 93 47.04 -31.05 -19.69
N LEU A 94 47.68 -29.91 -19.50
CA LEU A 94 48.75 -29.36 -20.34
C LEU A 94 50.10 -29.87 -19.84
N ASN A 95 50.46 -31.09 -20.24
CA ASN A 95 51.87 -31.47 -20.37
C ASN A 95 52.19 -31.48 -21.87
N VAL A 96 52.97 -30.51 -22.33
CA VAL A 96 53.34 -30.35 -23.75
C VAL A 96 54.76 -30.84 -23.95
N GLU A 97 54.93 -32.00 -24.58
CA GLU A 97 56.21 -32.39 -25.16
C GLU A 97 56.44 -31.68 -26.51
N PRO A 98 57.69 -31.28 -26.84
CA PRO A 98 58.00 -30.52 -28.05
C PRO A 98 58.19 -31.46 -29.24
N GLY A 99 57.28 -31.43 -30.22
CA GLY A 99 57.51 -32.18 -31.46
C GLY A 99 56.33 -32.34 -32.41
N ASP A 100 55.58 -31.28 -32.72
CA ASP A 100 54.82 -31.19 -34.00
C ASP A 100 54.23 -29.77 -34.17
N GLU A 101 54.85 -28.93 -35.01
CA GLU A 101 54.44 -27.53 -35.21
C GLU A 101 52.99 -27.41 -35.73
N SER A 102 52.54 -28.38 -36.53
CA SER A 102 51.15 -28.42 -37.06
C SER A 102 50.10 -28.63 -35.97
N MET A 103 50.45 -29.35 -34.90
CA MET A 103 49.54 -29.67 -33.81
C MET A 103 49.45 -28.53 -32.78
N GLN A 104 50.46 -27.68 -32.71
CA GLN A 104 50.43 -26.43 -31.91
C GLN A 104 49.51 -25.38 -32.54
N GLU A 105 49.49 -25.27 -33.86
CA GLU A 105 48.62 -24.32 -34.58
C GLU A 105 47.12 -24.65 -34.41
N CYS A 106 46.74 -25.94 -34.48
CA CYS A 106 45.37 -26.38 -34.21
C CYS A 106 44.92 -26.07 -32.77
N LYS A 107 45.80 -26.26 -31.77
CA LYS A 107 45.49 -25.95 -30.37
C LYS A 107 45.33 -24.43 -30.16
N TYR A 108 46.18 -23.62 -30.79
CA TYR A 108 46.10 -22.17 -30.72
C TYR A 108 44.79 -21.64 -31.34
N ASN A 109 44.41 -22.16 -32.51
CA ASN A 109 43.15 -21.78 -33.17
C ASN A 109 41.91 -22.19 -32.37
N ALA A 110 41.94 -23.36 -31.70
CA ALA A 110 40.86 -23.77 -30.80
C ALA A 110 40.73 -22.85 -29.58
N ILE A 111 41.85 -22.40 -29.01
CA ILE A 111 41.87 -21.44 -27.90
C ILE A 111 41.31 -20.08 -28.35
N LEU A 112 41.73 -19.59 -29.53
CA LEU A 112 41.20 -18.35 -30.10
C LEU A 112 39.69 -18.43 -30.32
N GLN A 113 39.19 -19.55 -30.84
CA GLN A 113 37.76 -19.74 -31.05
C GLN A 113 36.97 -19.71 -29.73
N ASN A 114 37.48 -20.35 -28.67
CA ASN A 114 36.87 -20.30 -27.34
C ASN A 114 36.83 -18.88 -26.77
N ILE A 115 37.89 -18.08 -26.97
CA ILE A 115 37.92 -16.67 -26.54
C ILE A 115 36.85 -15.86 -27.26
N VAL A 116 36.72 -16.03 -28.57
CA VAL A 116 35.69 -15.35 -29.37
C VAL A 116 34.28 -15.73 -28.89
N ASP A 117 34.04 -17.00 -28.61
CA ASP A 117 32.72 -17.46 -28.17
C ASP A 117 32.40 -17.00 -26.74
N LEU A 118 33.39 -16.92 -25.84
CA LEU A 118 33.25 -16.27 -24.52
C LEU A 118 32.91 -14.78 -24.64
N GLN A 119 33.54 -14.05 -25.56
CA GLN A 119 33.25 -12.64 -25.79
C GLN A 119 31.80 -12.43 -26.28
N LYS A 120 31.32 -13.27 -27.21
CA LYS A 120 29.91 -13.22 -27.66
C LYS A 120 28.94 -13.46 -26.50
N LEU A 121 29.25 -14.42 -25.63
CA LEU A 121 28.41 -14.74 -24.48
C LEU A 121 28.38 -13.58 -23.47
N TYR A 122 29.52 -12.93 -23.24
CA TYR A 122 29.61 -11.73 -22.40
C TYR A 122 28.77 -10.56 -22.95
N ILE A 123 28.86 -10.28 -24.26
CA ILE A 123 28.07 -9.22 -24.91
C ILE A 123 26.58 -9.51 -24.80
N SER A 124 26.16 -10.75 -25.11
CA SER A 124 24.77 -11.18 -25.02
C SER A 124 24.21 -11.05 -23.59
N MET A 125 25.01 -11.42 -22.58
CA MET A 125 24.64 -11.25 -21.19
C MET A 125 24.51 -9.76 -20.81
N TYR A 126 25.44 -8.92 -21.25
CA TYR A 126 25.41 -7.48 -20.96
C TYR A 126 24.17 -6.80 -21.55
N GLU A 127 23.78 -7.13 -22.78
CA GLU A 127 22.57 -6.61 -23.43
C GLU A 127 21.30 -6.99 -22.66
N LYS A 128 21.21 -8.26 -22.23
CA LYS A 128 20.09 -8.75 -21.42
C LYS A 128 20.00 -8.04 -20.07
N VAL A 129 21.13 -7.86 -19.38
CA VAL A 129 21.19 -7.12 -18.11
C VAL A 129 20.76 -5.66 -18.32
N SER A 130 21.24 -5.01 -19.37
CA SER A 130 20.86 -3.63 -19.71
C SER A 130 19.34 -3.51 -19.96
N SER A 131 18.77 -4.44 -20.73
CA SER A 131 17.33 -4.51 -20.98
C SER A 131 16.52 -4.76 -19.69
N ALA A 132 16.98 -5.65 -18.81
CA ALA A 132 16.36 -5.92 -17.53
C ALA A 132 16.35 -4.68 -16.63
N LEU A 133 17.47 -3.96 -16.54
CA LEU A 133 17.57 -2.71 -15.78
C LEU A 133 16.60 -1.64 -16.30
N GLN A 134 16.45 -1.52 -17.61
CA GLN A 134 15.49 -0.59 -18.21
C GLN A 134 14.04 -0.97 -17.87
N ARG A 135 13.71 -2.26 -17.86
CA ARG A 135 12.39 -2.75 -17.44
C ARG A 135 12.11 -2.45 -15.97
N ILE A 136 13.09 -2.66 -15.09
CA ILE A 136 12.99 -2.31 -13.66
C ILE A 136 12.67 -0.82 -13.49
N SER A 137 13.43 0.06 -14.14
CA SER A 137 13.17 1.50 -14.08
C SER A 137 11.76 1.88 -14.55
N ASN A 138 11.28 1.26 -15.62
CA ASN A 138 9.91 1.47 -16.10
C ASN A 138 8.84 0.97 -15.11
N ILE A 139 9.09 -0.17 -14.45
CA ILE A 139 8.20 -0.71 -13.42
C ILE A 139 8.18 0.21 -12.21
N GLU A 140 9.34 0.67 -11.73
CA GLU A 140 9.43 1.61 -10.61
C GLU A 140 8.67 2.89 -10.90
N GLN A 141 8.81 3.46 -12.10
CA GLN A 141 8.03 4.63 -12.51
C GLN A 141 6.53 4.35 -12.53
N LYS A 142 6.11 3.18 -13.02
CA LYS A 142 4.69 2.78 -13.03
C LYS A 142 4.15 2.61 -11.61
N VAL A 143 4.89 1.91 -10.74
CA VAL A 143 4.54 1.67 -9.33
C VAL A 143 4.52 2.97 -8.53
N SER A 144 5.45 3.89 -8.80
CA SER A 144 5.44 5.22 -8.19
C SER A 144 4.19 6.02 -8.58
N LYS A 145 3.78 5.97 -9.86
CA LYS A 145 2.56 6.62 -10.35
C LYS A 145 1.27 5.97 -9.83
N THR A 146 1.29 4.69 -9.48
CA THR A 146 0.10 3.97 -9.00
C THR A 146 -0.01 3.86 -7.48
N ARG A 147 1.04 4.18 -6.72
CA ARG A 147 0.98 4.22 -5.25
C ARG A 147 0.10 5.38 -4.78
N LYS A 148 -1.19 5.10 -4.61
CA LYS A 148 -2.11 5.98 -3.90
C LYS A 148 -1.78 5.94 -2.42
N ILE A 149 -1.32 7.08 -1.89
CA ILE A 149 -1.15 7.24 -0.45
C ILE A 149 -2.55 7.25 0.15
N CYS A 150 -2.81 6.29 1.04
CA CYS A 150 -4.07 6.15 1.76
C CYS A 150 -3.81 6.10 3.26
N GLN A 151 -4.71 6.65 4.05
CA GLN A 151 -4.76 6.53 5.51
C GLN A 151 -6.14 6.04 5.92
N SER A 152 -6.24 5.26 6.99
CA SER A 152 -7.50 4.67 7.45
C SER A 152 -7.56 4.60 8.97
N GLY A 153 -8.76 4.46 9.52
CA GLY A 153 -8.95 4.27 10.94
C GLY A 153 -10.41 4.01 11.32
N HIS A 154 -10.66 4.04 12.63
CA HIS A 154 -11.98 3.80 13.20
C HIS A 154 -12.40 4.97 14.10
N PHE A 155 -13.69 5.24 14.15
CA PHE A 155 -14.27 6.23 15.04
C PHE A 155 -15.59 5.75 15.62
N GLY A 156 -15.88 6.17 16.84
CA GLY A 156 -17.12 5.85 17.55
C GLY A 156 -16.87 5.15 18.87
N GLN A 157 -17.96 4.73 19.50
CA GLN A 157 -17.95 4.23 20.87
C GLN A 157 -19.03 3.17 21.05
N GLN A 158 -18.84 2.32 22.05
CA GLN A 158 -19.86 1.36 22.49
C GLN A 158 -20.05 1.57 23.99
N LEU A 159 -21.24 1.99 24.39
CA LEU A 159 -21.57 2.18 25.79
C LEU A 159 -22.41 1.03 26.34
N HIS A 160 -22.00 0.53 27.51
CA HIS A 160 -22.78 -0.45 28.26
C HIS A 160 -23.85 0.19 29.15
N ILE A 161 -23.86 1.51 29.34
CA ILE A 161 -24.83 2.21 30.21
C ILE A 161 -25.55 3.32 29.42
N PRO A 162 -26.89 3.44 29.50
CA PRO A 162 -27.63 4.54 28.91
C PRO A 162 -27.22 5.86 29.56
N GLY A 163 -26.49 6.67 28.81
CA GLY A 163 -26.12 8.04 29.16
C GLY A 163 -25.81 8.80 27.86
N ASN A 164 -26.10 10.10 27.83
CA ASN A 164 -26.07 10.98 26.66
C ASN A 164 -24.71 10.99 25.94
N SER A 165 -24.50 10.07 25.02
CA SER A 165 -23.20 9.93 24.35
C SER A 165 -23.26 10.21 22.85
N PHE A 166 -24.46 10.35 22.30
CA PHE A 166 -24.68 10.74 20.91
C PHE A 166 -25.40 12.10 20.87
N PRO A 167 -24.95 13.06 20.03
CA PRO A 167 -23.91 12.90 19.01
C PRO A 167 -22.50 12.76 19.59
N THR A 168 -21.66 11.93 18.97
CA THR A 168 -20.23 11.84 19.29
C THR A 168 -19.44 12.39 18.11
N SER A 169 -18.47 13.26 18.38
CA SER A 169 -17.69 13.96 17.35
C SER A 169 -16.20 13.95 17.67
N ALA A 170 -15.36 13.91 16.64
CA ALA A 170 -13.93 14.13 16.77
C ALA A 170 -13.34 14.75 15.50
N TYR A 171 -12.18 15.39 15.67
CA TYR A 171 -11.31 15.77 14.58
C TYR A 171 -10.27 14.67 14.34
N ILE A 172 -10.26 14.09 13.15
CA ILE A 172 -9.29 13.09 12.71
C ILE A 172 -8.17 13.80 11.98
N ARG A 173 -6.95 13.70 12.50
CA ARG A 173 -5.74 14.28 11.89
C ARG A 173 -5.06 13.26 11.00
N PHE A 174 -4.67 13.68 9.79
CA PHE A 174 -3.81 12.90 8.91
C PHE A 174 -2.35 13.10 9.30
N TYR A 175 -1.60 12.00 9.37
CA TYR A 175 -0.16 12.05 9.66
C TYR A 175 0.62 11.02 8.81
N PRO A 176 1.53 11.48 7.93
CA PRO A 176 1.74 12.88 7.55
C PRO A 176 0.49 13.50 6.90
N ALA A 177 0.42 14.82 6.82
CA ALA A 177 -0.64 15.49 6.06
C ALA A 177 -0.53 15.11 4.57
N PHE A 178 -1.67 15.03 3.89
CA PHE A 178 -1.67 14.77 2.45
C PHE A 178 -1.13 15.97 1.66
N GLU A 179 -0.73 15.74 0.41
CA GLU A 179 -0.33 16.82 -0.49
C GLU A 179 -1.54 17.68 -0.90
N HIS A 180 -2.64 17.01 -1.30
CA HIS A 180 -3.93 17.61 -1.62
C HIS A 180 -5.04 17.08 -0.71
N THR A 181 -6.24 17.68 -0.79
CA THR A 181 -7.39 17.17 -0.04
C THR A 181 -7.79 15.78 -0.57
N PRO A 182 -7.77 14.72 0.27
CA PRO A 182 -8.06 13.37 -0.17
C PRO A 182 -9.57 13.17 -0.40
N ALA A 183 -9.92 12.10 -1.13
CA ALA A 183 -11.28 11.57 -1.13
C ALA A 183 -11.45 10.63 0.07
N ILE A 184 -12.58 10.73 0.77
CA ILE A 184 -12.86 9.87 1.93
C ILE A 184 -14.06 8.97 1.68
N VAL A 185 -13.92 7.71 2.07
CA VAL A 185 -15.00 6.74 2.18
C VAL A 185 -15.12 6.31 3.64
N TYR A 186 -16.34 6.09 4.10
CA TYR A 186 -16.58 5.55 5.45
C TYR A 186 -17.78 4.62 5.46
N GLY A 187 -17.78 3.70 6.42
CA GLY A 187 -18.84 2.70 6.59
C GLY A 187 -19.04 2.32 8.04
N LEU A 188 -20.30 2.09 8.41
CA LEU A 188 -20.68 1.60 9.73
C LEU A 188 -20.37 0.11 9.87
N TYR A 189 -19.76 -0.29 10.99
CA TYR A 189 -19.51 -1.71 11.29
C TYR A 189 -20.01 -2.16 12.67
N LEU A 190 -20.43 -1.22 13.53
CA LEU A 190 -21.12 -1.52 14.78
C LEU A 190 -22.30 -0.57 14.93
N TYR A 191 -23.45 -1.12 15.31
CA TYR A 191 -24.66 -0.34 15.58
C TYR A 191 -25.55 -1.04 16.62
N ASP A 192 -25.66 -0.44 17.80
CA ASP A 192 -26.50 -0.91 18.91
C ASP A 192 -27.51 0.19 19.27
N THR A 193 -28.79 -0.14 19.10
CA THR A 193 -29.91 0.77 19.42
C THR A 193 -30.99 0.10 20.25
N SER A 194 -31.80 0.93 20.90
CA SER A 194 -33.03 0.50 21.54
C SER A 194 -33.98 -0.15 20.52
N ARG A 195 -34.69 -1.19 20.97
CA ARG A 195 -35.79 -1.81 20.21
C ARG A 195 -37.10 -1.03 20.29
N LEU A 196 -37.18 -0.04 21.19
CA LEU A 196 -38.43 0.67 21.52
C LEU A 196 -38.78 1.78 20.52
N ALA A 197 -37.87 2.10 19.61
CA ALA A 197 -38.03 3.15 18.60
C ALA A 197 -37.40 2.69 17.29
N ASN A 198 -37.74 3.38 16.20
CA ASN A 198 -37.12 3.12 14.91
C ASN A 198 -35.60 3.39 14.96
N SER A 199 -34.84 2.59 14.23
CA SER A 199 -33.40 2.78 14.09
C SER A 199 -33.11 3.86 13.06
N ARG A 200 -32.58 5.00 13.51
CA ARG A 200 -32.16 6.12 12.67
C ARG A 200 -30.77 6.58 13.11
N PHE A 201 -29.83 6.69 12.18
CA PHE A 201 -28.48 7.18 12.47
C PHE A 201 -27.90 7.89 11.25
N ASN A 202 -27.02 8.85 11.49
CA ASN A 202 -26.28 9.56 10.46
C ASN A 202 -24.80 9.64 10.85
N THR A 203 -23.94 9.60 9.84
CA THR A 203 -22.53 9.92 9.97
C THR A 203 -22.23 11.10 9.07
N ILE A 204 -21.80 12.20 9.68
CA ILE A 204 -21.54 13.46 9.01
C ILE A 204 -20.04 13.71 9.03
N VAL A 205 -19.45 13.87 7.85
CA VAL A 205 -18.06 14.33 7.68
C VAL A 205 -18.07 15.78 7.23
N ARG A 206 -17.29 16.63 7.92
CA ARG A 206 -17.17 18.07 7.63
C ARG A 206 -15.71 18.50 7.62
N ASN A 207 -15.44 19.65 7.01
CA ASN A 207 -14.12 20.30 7.01
C ASN A 207 -13.00 19.37 6.56
N LEU A 208 -13.27 18.57 5.52
CA LEU A 208 -12.28 17.68 4.92
C LEU A 208 -11.20 18.54 4.25
N SER A 209 -9.97 18.39 4.73
CA SER A 209 -8.79 19.08 4.23
C SER A 209 -7.62 18.11 4.11
N ARG A 210 -6.49 18.58 3.56
CA ARG A 210 -5.23 17.82 3.55
C ARG A 210 -4.70 17.44 4.94
N TYR A 211 -5.13 18.13 6.01
CA TYR A 211 -4.67 17.90 7.38
C TYR A 211 -5.57 16.98 8.20
N GLY A 212 -6.82 16.79 7.78
CA GLY A 212 -7.81 16.06 8.56
C GLY A 212 -9.24 16.43 8.23
N PHE A 213 -10.17 15.91 9.03
CA PHE A 213 -11.61 16.16 8.91
C PHE A 213 -12.32 16.01 10.26
N ASN A 214 -13.48 16.66 10.38
CA ASN A 214 -14.40 16.44 11.49
C ASN A 214 -15.37 15.32 11.14
N ILE A 215 -15.60 14.41 12.08
CA ILE A 215 -16.58 13.33 11.94
C ILE A 215 -17.52 13.31 13.12
N THR A 216 -18.82 13.19 12.83
CA THR A 216 -19.89 13.14 13.83
C THR A 216 -20.79 11.95 13.56
N ILE A 217 -21.03 11.12 14.57
CA ILE A 217 -22.08 10.09 14.54
C ILE A 217 -23.26 10.59 15.37
N THR A 218 -24.45 10.60 14.80
CA THR A 218 -25.67 11.10 15.45
C THR A 218 -26.89 10.24 15.13
N SER A 219 -27.98 10.45 15.88
CA SER A 219 -29.32 9.94 15.59
C SER A 219 -30.32 11.08 15.68
N TRP A 220 -31.56 10.82 15.27
CA TRP A 220 -32.63 11.83 15.34
C TRP A 220 -33.96 11.21 15.77
N ALA A 221 -34.91 12.09 16.07
CA ALA A 221 -36.22 11.75 16.63
C ALA A 221 -36.09 10.99 17.96
N ASP A 222 -36.80 9.87 18.09
CA ASP A 222 -36.91 9.06 19.31
C ASP A 222 -35.89 7.91 19.38
N THR A 223 -34.95 7.82 18.42
CA THR A 223 -33.93 6.77 18.41
C THR A 223 -32.97 6.92 19.59
N LYS A 224 -32.80 5.85 20.36
CA LYS A 224 -31.79 5.76 21.43
C LYS A 224 -30.63 4.86 20.98
N MET A 225 -29.44 5.45 20.83
CA MET A 225 -28.20 4.73 20.49
C MET A 225 -27.42 4.36 21.75
N PHE A 226 -26.97 3.11 21.83
CA PHE A 226 -26.06 2.63 22.86
C PHE A 226 -24.63 2.48 22.34
N GLY A 227 -24.46 2.27 21.03
CA GLY A 227 -23.14 2.17 20.43
C GLY A 227 -23.20 2.33 18.92
N ALA A 228 -22.16 2.95 18.38
CA ALA A 228 -21.89 2.97 16.95
C ALA A 228 -20.40 3.12 16.69
N ARG A 229 -19.91 2.38 15.70
CA ARG A 229 -18.55 2.53 15.20
C ARG A 229 -18.54 2.50 13.68
N ILE A 230 -17.66 3.32 13.13
CA ILE A 230 -17.43 3.46 11.70
C ILE A 230 -15.96 3.23 11.38
N SER A 231 -15.70 2.67 10.21
CA SER A 231 -14.39 2.60 9.59
C SER A 231 -14.30 3.67 8.52
N TRP A 232 -13.15 4.31 8.36
CA TRP A 232 -12.91 5.32 7.34
C TRP A 232 -11.59 5.07 6.61
N MET A 233 -11.54 5.48 5.34
CA MET A 233 -10.34 5.45 4.50
C MET A 233 -10.30 6.70 3.64
N ALA A 234 -9.17 7.40 3.68
CA ALA A 234 -8.88 8.60 2.89
C ALA A 234 -7.73 8.30 1.93
N CYS A 235 -7.91 8.59 0.64
CA CYS A 235 -6.90 8.36 -0.39
C CYS A 235 -6.78 9.58 -1.30
N LEU A 236 -5.56 9.89 -1.73
CA LEU A 236 -5.36 10.82 -2.85
C LEU A 236 -5.90 10.20 -4.14
N LYS A 237 -6.62 11.02 -4.91
CA LYS A 237 -7.02 10.66 -6.27
C LYS A 237 -5.88 11.06 -7.20
N ASN A 238 -5.51 10.17 -8.12
CA ASN A 238 -4.72 10.57 -9.28
C ASN A 238 -5.65 11.44 -10.14
N VAL A 239 -5.36 12.74 -10.18
CA VAL A 239 -5.98 13.68 -11.12
C VAL A 239 -5.46 13.40 -12.52
#